data_AF-A0A210QEX5-F1
#
_entry.id   AF-A0A210QEX5-F1
#
_cell.length_a   1.000
_cell.length_b   1.000
_cell.length_c   1.000
_cell.angle_alpha   90.00
_cell.angle_beta   90.00
_cell.angle_gamma   90.00
#
_symmetry.space_group_name_H-M   'P 1'
#
loop_
_entity.id
_entity.type
_entity.pdbx_description
1 polymer ?
#
loop_
_entity_poly.entity_id
_entity_poly.type
_entity_poly.pdbx_seq_one_letter_code
_entity_poly.pdbx_strand_id
1 'polypeptide(L)'
;MNKSGACADEISTESDRIGAPTGYTTIAFSIMAIGLILQGMGKGPRVSLSATYIDDKCVKTKTAMYLGIISCMGIFGPVIAFSLGSVFSRIYITLEDVPIKPNDQRWVGAWWLGFIIFGSMSILVAVPILCFPRRLKSRTVWKPKESKINMNRTLKDFAREIYQLIRNPVYMLNVVCGVLDLFAISASISFLPKYMETQFSLPAWQANMMIGLLIMVSAGLGSLIGGCVVSKFKFLLLTCLNCLMVIKVLFTVITFTDYFICCSNPPIVNYNIPMEAHRTCVTQYYCDVTDYFPICGSDGRNYFSPCQAGCTGRENMRYMINPARSDSRCNSFTLTAHVPDMT
;
A
#
# COMPACT_ATOMS: atom_id res chain seq x y z
N MET A 1 25.44 3.14 24.65
CA MET A 1 24.34 4.15 24.72
C MET A 1 23.20 3.52 25.49
N ASN A 2 22.87 4.07 26.65
CA ASN A 2 21.78 3.62 27.54
C ASN A 2 20.48 3.48 26.76
N LYS A 3 20.01 2.24 26.55
CA LYS A 3 18.62 2.00 26.18
C LYS A 3 17.80 2.14 27.46
N SER A 4 17.25 3.33 27.68
CA SER A 4 16.22 3.58 28.70
C SER A 4 15.12 2.53 28.53
N GLY A 5 14.80 1.80 29.60
CA GLY A 5 13.78 0.75 29.59
C GLY A 5 12.39 1.28 29.21
N ALA A 6 11.47 0.36 28.93
CA ALA A 6 10.11 0.60 28.43
C ALA A 6 9.30 1.70 29.15
N CYS A 7 9.62 2.01 30.40
CA CYS A 7 8.93 3.03 31.19
C CYS A 7 9.61 4.42 31.15
N ALA A 8 10.89 4.51 30.76
CA ALA A 8 11.70 5.73 30.90
C ALA A 8 11.62 6.72 29.71
N ASP A 9 10.64 6.57 28.82
CA ASP A 9 10.40 7.55 27.77
C ASP A 9 9.70 8.80 28.32
N GLU A 10 10.25 9.98 28.03
CA GLU A 10 9.58 11.27 28.25
C GLU A 10 8.35 11.36 27.36
N ILE A 11 7.17 11.48 27.98
CA ILE A 11 5.95 11.88 27.26
C ILE A 11 5.91 13.41 27.29
N SER A 12 5.78 14.03 26.13
CA SER A 12 5.56 15.47 25.98
C SER A 12 4.18 15.88 26.53
N THR A 13 4.09 17.14 26.95
CA THR A 13 3.04 17.82 27.75
C THR A 13 1.59 17.32 27.71
N GLU A 14 0.98 17.33 28.91
CA GLU A 14 -0.35 16.86 29.34
C GLU A 14 -1.54 17.62 28.72
N SER A 15 -1.58 17.74 27.39
CA SER A 15 -2.76 18.17 26.64
C SER A 15 -3.02 17.43 25.34
N ASP A 16 -2.09 16.57 24.89
CA ASP A 16 -2.27 15.86 23.62
C ASP A 16 -2.76 14.44 23.87
N ARG A 17 -4.05 14.21 23.60
CA ARG A 17 -4.47 12.90 23.09
C ARG A 17 -3.53 12.60 21.92
N ILE A 18 -2.72 11.54 22.02
CA ILE A 18 -1.86 11.09 20.92
C ILE A 18 -2.80 10.42 19.91
N GLY A 19 -3.45 11.27 19.12
CA GLY A 19 -4.59 10.93 18.28
C GLY A 19 -5.43 12.19 18.11
N ALA A 20 -5.58 12.66 16.87
CA ALA A 20 -6.39 13.83 16.60
C ALA A 20 -7.81 13.59 17.17
N PRO A 21 -8.43 14.60 17.83
CA PRO A 21 -9.77 14.44 18.38
C PRO A 21 -10.70 13.85 17.32
N THR A 22 -11.61 12.97 17.72
CA THR A 22 -12.43 12.16 16.80
C THR A 22 -13.03 12.98 15.64
N GLY A 23 -13.47 14.21 15.92
CA GLY A 23 -13.95 15.15 14.89
C GLY A 23 -12.91 15.49 13.81
N TYR A 24 -11.66 15.82 14.18
CA TYR A 24 -10.59 16.11 13.21
C TYR A 24 -10.22 14.88 12.40
N THR A 25 -10.18 13.71 13.04
CA THR A 25 -9.92 12.43 12.36
C THR A 25 -11.01 12.10 11.34
N THR A 26 -12.28 12.28 11.70
CA THR A 26 -13.41 12.10 10.75
C THR A 26 -13.34 13.07 9.58
N ILE A 27 -13.01 14.34 9.83
CA ILE A 27 -12.85 15.36 8.77
C ILE A 27 -11.70 14.97 7.84
N ALA A 28 -10.54 14.59 8.38
CA ALA A 28 -9.37 14.18 7.60
C ALA A 28 -9.69 12.99 6.69
N PHE A 29 -10.32 11.94 7.23
CA PHE A 29 -10.74 10.79 6.43
C PHE A 29 -11.78 11.15 5.38
N SER A 30 -12.69 12.06 5.68
CA SER A 30 -13.67 12.55 4.70
C SER A 30 -13.01 13.27 3.53
N ILE A 31 -12.02 14.14 3.82
CA ILE A 31 -11.24 14.84 2.78
C ILE A 31 -10.48 13.82 1.91
N MET A 32 -9.83 12.84 2.53
CA MET A 32 -9.14 11.78 1.79
C MET A 32 -10.09 10.96 0.93
N ALA A 33 -11.26 10.58 1.46
CA ALA A 33 -12.26 9.81 0.72
C ALA A 33 -12.75 10.56 -0.52
N ILE A 34 -13.10 11.84 -0.37
CA ILE A 34 -13.51 12.71 -1.49
C ILE A 34 -12.37 12.81 -2.52
N GLY A 35 -11.14 13.01 -2.07
CA GLY A 35 -9.96 13.07 -2.93
C GLY A 35 -9.74 11.78 -3.74
N LEU A 36 -9.91 10.61 -3.10
CA LEU A 36 -9.79 9.31 -3.77
C LEU A 36 -10.91 9.05 -4.77
N ILE A 37 -12.15 9.47 -4.48
CA ILE A 37 -13.28 9.40 -5.42
C ILE A 37 -12.98 10.24 -6.66
N LEU A 38 -12.57 11.50 -6.47
CA LEU A 38 -12.20 12.40 -7.58
C LEU A 38 -11.04 11.83 -8.40
N GLN A 39 -10.05 11.24 -7.74
CA GLN A 39 -8.95 10.56 -8.41
C GLN A 39 -9.44 9.36 -9.24
N GLY A 40 -10.39 8.58 -8.73
CA GLY A 40 -11.03 7.48 -9.45
C GLY A 40 -11.73 7.95 -10.72
N MET A 41 -12.54 9.01 -10.63
CA MET A 41 -13.22 9.62 -11.78
C MET A 41 -12.23 10.09 -12.86
N GLY A 42 -11.13 10.74 -12.45
CA GLY A 42 -10.09 11.21 -13.39
C GLY A 42 -9.24 10.10 -14.00
N LYS A 43 -9.04 8.97 -13.29
CA LYS A 43 -8.30 7.81 -13.80
C LYS A 43 -9.12 6.97 -14.78
N GLY A 44 -10.43 6.85 -14.57
CA GLY A 44 -11.33 6.01 -15.36
C GLY A 44 -11.17 6.13 -16.89
N PRO A 45 -11.30 7.32 -17.49
CA PRO A 45 -11.23 7.47 -18.93
C PRO A 45 -9.80 7.47 -19.50
N ARG A 46 -8.78 7.49 -18.65
CA ARG A 46 -7.39 7.73 -19.09
C ARG A 46 -6.91 6.65 -20.06
N VAL A 47 -7.07 5.38 -19.68
CA VAL A 47 -6.56 4.25 -20.49
C VAL A 47 -7.37 4.09 -21.77
N SER A 48 -8.70 4.17 -21.67
CA SER A 48 -9.60 4.00 -22.81
C SER A 48 -9.46 5.13 -23.84
N LEU A 49 -9.48 6.40 -23.39
CA LEU A 49 -9.34 7.54 -24.30
C LEU A 49 -7.94 7.63 -24.93
N SER A 50 -6.88 7.32 -24.18
CA SER A 50 -5.51 7.37 -24.72
C SER A 50 -5.30 6.27 -25.78
N ALA A 51 -5.75 5.05 -25.51
CA ALA A 51 -5.60 3.94 -26.45
C ALA A 51 -6.39 4.16 -27.75
N THR A 52 -7.65 4.59 -27.63
CA THR A 52 -8.52 4.91 -28.79
C THR A 52 -7.97 6.07 -29.61
N TYR A 53 -7.48 7.12 -28.95
CA TYR A 53 -6.84 8.25 -29.64
C TYR A 53 -5.66 7.80 -30.51
N ILE A 54 -4.79 6.94 -29.96
CA ILE A 54 -3.61 6.46 -30.68
C ILE A 54 -4.02 5.55 -31.83
N ASP A 55 -4.96 4.64 -31.61
CA ASP A 55 -5.45 3.72 -32.65
C ASP A 55 -6.08 4.46 -33.83
N ASP A 56 -6.87 5.51 -33.55
CA ASP A 56 -7.58 6.28 -34.57
C ASP A 56 -6.66 7.22 -35.39
N LYS A 57 -5.53 7.66 -34.82
CA LYS A 57 -4.65 8.66 -35.44
C LYS A 57 -3.36 8.09 -36.00
N CYS A 58 -2.82 7.04 -35.40
CA CYS A 58 -1.57 6.45 -35.84
C CYS A 58 -1.78 5.55 -37.06
N VAL A 59 -0.72 5.41 -37.87
CA VAL A 59 -0.68 4.35 -38.88
C VAL A 59 -0.63 3.01 -38.14
N LYS A 60 -1.42 2.02 -38.55
CA LYS A 60 -1.55 0.71 -37.86
C LYS A 60 -0.20 0.04 -37.55
N THR A 61 0.81 0.24 -38.39
CA THR A 61 2.18 -0.27 -38.18
C THR A 61 2.91 0.38 -37.00
N LYS A 62 2.57 1.62 -36.63
CA LYS A 62 3.17 2.36 -35.51
C LYS A 62 2.31 2.32 -34.23
N THR A 63 1.03 1.97 -34.33
CA THR A 63 0.10 1.90 -33.18
C THR A 63 0.64 1.01 -32.06
N ALA A 64 1.12 -0.19 -32.40
CA ALA A 64 1.66 -1.13 -31.41
C ALA A 64 2.86 -0.56 -30.64
N MET A 65 3.73 0.20 -31.31
CA MET A 65 4.88 0.86 -30.67
C MET A 65 4.43 1.91 -29.65
N TYR A 66 3.47 2.78 -30.00
CA TYR A 66 2.97 3.80 -29.08
C TYR A 66 2.22 3.21 -27.89
N LEU A 67 1.42 2.16 -28.11
CA LEU A 67 0.77 1.43 -27.01
C LEU A 67 1.79 0.74 -26.10
N GLY A 68 2.89 0.23 -26.68
CA GLY A 68 4.03 -0.30 -25.93
C GLY A 68 4.68 0.76 -25.04
N ILE A 69 4.94 1.96 -25.57
CA ILE A 69 5.51 3.08 -24.79
C ILE A 69 4.61 3.45 -23.60
N ILE A 70 3.30 3.58 -23.82
CA ILE A 70 2.34 3.86 -22.73
C ILE A 70 2.36 2.76 -21.68
N SER A 71 2.39 1.50 -22.11
CA SER A 71 2.43 0.35 -21.20
C SER A 71 3.70 0.37 -20.35
N CYS A 72 4.87 0.65 -20.97
CA CYS A 72 6.14 0.81 -20.25
C CYS A 72 6.06 1.95 -19.22
N MET A 73 5.52 3.12 -19.58
CA MET A 73 5.33 4.22 -18.63
C MET A 73 4.44 3.82 -17.44
N GLY A 74 3.42 2.99 -17.68
CA GLY A 74 2.59 2.41 -16.62
C GLY A 74 3.37 1.52 -15.65
N ILE A 75 4.38 0.79 -16.13
CA ILE A 75 5.25 -0.08 -15.32
C ILE A 75 6.26 0.73 -14.51
N PHE A 76 6.87 1.76 -15.11
CA PHE A 76 7.84 2.61 -14.42
C PHE A 76 7.20 3.52 -13.35
N GLY A 77 5.90 3.80 -13.46
CA GLY A 77 5.16 4.63 -12.50
C GLY A 77 5.31 4.14 -11.05
N PRO A 78 4.92 2.91 -10.71
CA PRO A 78 5.12 2.33 -9.37
C PRO A 78 6.57 2.36 -8.90
N VAL A 79 7.54 2.09 -9.77
CA VAL A 79 8.98 2.12 -9.41
C VAL A 79 9.40 3.51 -8.94
N ILE A 80 9.03 4.54 -9.69
CA ILE A 80 9.29 5.94 -9.35
C ILE A 80 8.57 6.31 -8.05
N ALA A 81 7.31 5.88 -7.90
CA ALA A 81 6.51 6.17 -6.72
C ALA A 81 7.09 5.56 -5.44
N PHE A 82 7.50 4.29 -5.45
CA PHE A 82 8.13 3.62 -4.31
C PHE A 82 9.52 4.18 -4.01
N SER A 83 10.29 4.55 -5.04
CA SER A 83 11.61 5.16 -4.86
C SER A 83 11.52 6.55 -4.23
N LEU A 84 10.61 7.40 -4.71
CA LEU A 84 10.36 8.71 -4.10
C LEU A 84 9.71 8.58 -2.72
N GLY A 85 8.81 7.60 -2.55
CA GLY A 85 8.24 7.24 -1.25
C GLY A 85 9.31 6.86 -0.23
N SER A 86 10.37 6.14 -0.65
CA SER A 86 11.53 5.86 0.19
C SER A 86 12.26 7.14 0.63
N VAL A 87 12.47 8.09 -0.29
CA VAL A 87 13.09 9.39 0.04
C VAL A 87 12.24 10.18 1.02
N PHE A 88 10.94 10.35 0.75
CA PHE A 88 10.04 11.07 1.66
C PHE A 88 9.90 10.38 3.02
N SER A 89 10.04 9.05 3.05
CA SER A 89 10.05 8.27 4.29
C SER A 89 11.29 8.52 5.15
N ARG A 90 12.38 9.10 4.61
CA ARG A 90 13.57 9.50 5.39
C ARG A 90 13.51 10.91 5.93
N ILE A 91 12.50 11.69 5.55
CA ILE A 91 12.28 13.05 6.04
C ILE A 91 11.21 12.99 7.11
N TYR A 92 11.46 13.62 8.27
CA TYR A 92 10.52 13.57 9.38
C TYR A 92 9.24 14.34 9.02
N ILE A 93 8.09 13.90 9.54
CA ILE A 93 6.77 14.43 9.15
C ILE A 93 6.63 15.96 9.30
N THR A 94 7.29 16.58 10.30
CA THR A 94 7.27 18.04 10.54
C THR A 94 8.37 18.80 9.81
N LEU A 95 9.26 18.11 9.09
CA LEU A 95 10.50 18.64 8.47
C LEU A 95 11.52 19.23 9.47
N GLU A 96 11.34 18.99 10.76
CA GLU A 96 12.26 19.44 11.80
C GLU A 96 13.31 18.38 12.12
N ASP A 97 14.49 18.84 12.56
CA ASP A 97 15.55 17.97 13.05
C ASP A 97 15.21 17.51 14.47
N VAL A 98 14.74 16.27 14.56
CA VAL A 98 14.41 15.58 15.81
C VAL A 98 15.53 14.62 16.21
N PRO A 99 15.72 14.32 17.52
CA PRO A 99 16.79 13.43 17.99
C PRO A 99 16.56 11.95 17.65
N ILE A 100 15.42 11.61 17.04
CA ILE A 100 15.11 10.25 16.56
C ILE A 100 15.64 10.05 15.15
N LYS A 101 16.17 8.87 14.86
CA LYS A 101 16.74 8.54 13.54
C LYS A 101 15.70 7.85 12.65
N PRO A 102 15.84 7.89 11.31
CA PRO A 102 14.96 7.16 10.38
C PRO A 102 14.89 5.63 10.55
N ASN A 103 15.77 5.04 11.36
CA ASN A 103 15.74 3.61 11.70
C ASN A 103 14.89 3.30 12.93
N ASP A 104 14.44 4.32 13.66
CA ASP A 104 13.58 4.16 14.82
C ASP A 104 12.15 3.80 14.38
N GLN A 105 11.49 2.89 15.09
CA GLN A 105 10.12 2.46 14.79
C GLN A 105 9.09 3.59 15.01
N ARG A 106 9.43 4.60 15.82
CA ARG A 106 8.62 5.80 16.04
C ARG A 106 8.68 6.79 14.87
N TRP A 107 9.59 6.57 13.92
CA TRP A 107 9.78 7.47 12.80
C TRP A 107 8.59 7.45 11.84
N VAL A 108 7.96 8.61 11.65
CA VAL A 108 6.92 8.81 10.65
C VAL A 108 7.45 9.72 9.56
N GLY A 109 7.51 9.18 8.34
CA GLY A 109 7.96 9.91 7.17
C GLY A 109 6.97 10.97 6.69
N ALA A 110 7.47 11.98 5.97
CA ALA A 110 6.68 13.05 5.36
C ALA A 110 5.89 12.58 4.12
N TRP A 111 4.96 11.63 4.32
CA TRP A 111 4.15 11.00 3.26
C TRP A 111 3.33 12.00 2.43
N TRP A 112 2.95 13.13 3.01
CA TRP A 112 2.13 14.15 2.36
C TRP A 112 2.86 14.90 1.23
N LEU A 113 4.20 14.92 1.25
CA LEU A 113 5.01 15.53 0.19
C LEU A 113 4.73 14.92 -1.19
N GLY A 114 4.43 13.61 -1.23
CA GLY A 114 4.08 12.93 -2.47
C GLY A 114 2.83 13.53 -3.13
N PHE A 115 1.80 13.87 -2.35
CA PHE A 115 0.58 14.47 -2.89
C PHE A 115 0.83 15.85 -3.50
N ILE A 116 1.70 16.67 -2.88
CA ILE A 116 2.04 18.00 -3.40
C ILE A 116 2.86 17.89 -4.68
N ILE A 117 3.88 17.04 -4.70
CA ILE A 117 4.78 16.89 -5.85
C ILE A 117 4.03 16.28 -7.04
N PHE A 118 3.36 15.14 -6.87
CA PHE A 118 2.63 14.51 -7.97
C PHE A 118 1.37 15.30 -8.37
N GLY A 119 0.72 15.97 -7.41
CA GLY A 119 -0.41 16.86 -7.66
C GLY A 119 -0.02 18.05 -8.53
N SER A 120 1.03 18.78 -8.14
CA SER A 120 1.53 19.91 -8.92
C SER A 120 2.01 19.49 -10.31
N MET A 121 2.76 18.39 -10.43
CA MET A 121 3.17 17.84 -11.73
C MET A 121 1.97 17.47 -12.61
N SER A 122 0.90 16.92 -12.03
CA SER A 122 -0.31 16.59 -12.78
C SER A 122 -1.01 17.84 -13.35
N ILE A 123 -1.01 18.96 -12.62
CA ILE A 123 -1.54 20.24 -13.09
C ILE A 123 -0.70 20.77 -14.25
N LEU A 124 0.63 20.70 -14.15
CA LEU A 124 1.54 21.11 -15.22
C LEU A 124 1.31 20.29 -16.49
N VAL A 125 1.10 18.98 -16.38
CA VAL A 125 0.78 18.10 -17.53
C VAL A 125 -0.63 18.34 -18.07
N ALA A 126 -1.58 18.78 -17.24
CA ALA A 126 -2.92 19.12 -17.70
C ALA A 126 -2.92 20.33 -18.65
N VAL A 127 -2.02 21.30 -18.47
CA VAL A 127 -1.95 22.52 -19.32
C VAL A 127 -1.74 22.18 -20.81
N PRO A 128 -0.73 21.39 -21.23
CA PRO A 128 -0.59 20.93 -22.60
C PRO A 128 -1.78 20.14 -23.13
N ILE A 129 -2.43 19.33 -22.28
CA ILE A 129 -3.61 18.55 -22.67
C ILE A 129 -4.79 19.47 -22.98
N LEU A 130 -4.94 20.59 -22.25
CA LEU A 130 -5.97 21.59 -22.54
C LEU A 130 -5.77 22.29 -23.90
N CYS A 131 -4.53 22.30 -24.42
CA CYS A 131 -4.24 22.81 -25.76
C CYS A 131 -4.65 21.84 -26.88
N PHE A 132 -5.09 20.61 -26.58
CA PHE A 132 -5.59 19.71 -27.61
C PHE A 132 -6.88 20.25 -28.26
N PRO A 133 -7.02 20.12 -29.58
CA PRO A 133 -8.18 20.63 -30.28
C PRO A 133 -9.46 19.94 -29.80
N ARG A 134 -10.52 20.73 -29.52
CA ARG A 134 -11.84 20.24 -29.10
C ARG A 134 -12.46 19.21 -30.05
N ARG A 135 -12.01 19.18 -31.31
CA ARG A 135 -12.45 18.21 -32.31
C ARG A 135 -11.23 17.66 -33.03
N LEU A 136 -11.07 16.35 -32.91
CA LEU A 136 -10.05 15.62 -33.64
C LEU A 136 -10.64 15.17 -34.97
N LYS A 137 -10.19 15.75 -36.09
CA LYS A 137 -10.59 15.30 -37.44
C LYS A 137 -10.32 13.80 -37.56
N SER A 138 -11.37 12.97 -37.64
CA SER A 138 -11.21 11.53 -37.80
C SER A 138 -10.46 11.24 -39.11
N ARG A 139 -9.47 10.35 -39.06
CA ARG A 139 -8.76 9.90 -40.26
C ARG A 139 -9.62 8.93 -41.06
N THR A 140 -10.54 8.22 -40.40
CA THR A 140 -11.58 7.47 -41.07
C THR A 140 -12.66 8.45 -41.53
N VAL A 141 -12.82 8.57 -42.84
CA VAL A 141 -14.04 9.07 -43.47
C VAL A 141 -15.14 8.03 -43.20
N TRP A 142 -15.54 7.87 -41.94
CA TRP A 142 -16.86 7.35 -41.63
C TRP A 142 -17.78 8.53 -41.94
N LYS A 143 -18.38 8.53 -43.14
CA LYS A 143 -19.62 9.29 -43.33
C LYS A 143 -20.64 8.55 -42.47
N PRO A 144 -21.06 9.05 -41.30
CA PRO A 144 -22.26 8.49 -40.71
C PRO A 144 -23.34 8.64 -41.78
N LYS A 145 -23.95 7.54 -42.22
CA LYS A 145 -25.32 7.66 -42.73
C LYS A 145 -26.04 8.43 -41.64
N GLU A 146 -26.66 9.56 -41.98
CA GLU A 146 -27.56 10.30 -41.09
C GLU A 146 -28.79 9.43 -40.78
N SER A 147 -28.60 8.25 -40.18
CA SER A 147 -29.67 7.53 -39.53
C SER A 147 -29.77 8.13 -38.14
N LYS A 148 -30.92 8.70 -37.81
CA LYS A 148 -31.28 9.08 -36.43
C LYS A 148 -30.83 7.94 -35.51
N ILE A 149 -29.82 8.20 -34.68
CA ILE A 149 -29.26 7.20 -33.77
C ILE A 149 -30.40 6.81 -32.83
N ASN A 150 -30.96 5.63 -33.04
CA ASN A 150 -31.99 5.10 -32.18
C ASN A 150 -31.29 4.52 -30.94
N MET A 151 -31.19 5.34 -29.89
CA MET A 151 -30.49 5.01 -28.65
C MET A 151 -30.91 3.63 -28.10
N ASN A 152 -32.20 3.30 -28.17
CA ASN A 152 -32.72 2.02 -27.69
C ASN A 152 -32.17 0.83 -28.50
N ARG A 153 -32.02 1.00 -29.82
CA ARG A 153 -31.42 -0.01 -30.69
C ARG A 153 -29.92 -0.15 -30.41
N THR A 154 -29.20 0.96 -30.28
CA THR A 154 -27.77 0.96 -29.95
C THR A 154 -27.48 0.32 -28.59
N LEU A 155 -28.28 0.64 -27.55
CA LEU A 155 -28.17 0.00 -26.23
C LEU A 155 -28.47 -1.49 -26.29
N LYS A 156 -29.48 -1.90 -27.07
CA LYS A 156 -29.83 -3.31 -27.25
C LYS A 156 -28.74 -4.09 -27.98
N ASP A 157 -28.15 -3.50 -29.02
CA ASP A 157 -27.04 -4.10 -29.76
C ASP A 157 -25.80 -4.20 -28.85
N PHE A 158 -25.49 -3.15 -28.09
CA PHE A 158 -24.40 -3.17 -27.11
C PHE A 158 -24.58 -4.23 -26.01
N ALA A 159 -25.77 -4.32 -25.42
CA ALA A 159 -26.09 -5.34 -24.41
C ALA A 159 -26.00 -6.76 -24.99
N ARG A 160 -26.40 -6.94 -26.25
CA ARG A 160 -26.26 -8.22 -26.96
C ARG A 160 -24.79 -8.59 -27.16
N GLU A 161 -23.94 -7.65 -27.55
CA GLU A 161 -22.49 -7.91 -27.70
C GLU A 161 -21.83 -8.25 -26.36
N ILE A 162 -22.16 -7.52 -25.29
CA ILE A 162 -21.71 -7.86 -23.92
C ILE A 162 -22.14 -9.29 -23.56
N TYR A 163 -23.41 -9.63 -23.80
CA TYR A 163 -23.94 -10.95 -23.48
C TYR A 163 -23.22 -12.07 -24.25
N GLN A 164 -22.91 -11.85 -25.54
CA GLN A 164 -22.11 -12.79 -26.33
C GLN A 164 -20.69 -12.95 -25.76
N LEU A 165 -20.07 -11.85 -25.32
CA LEU A 165 -18.74 -11.84 -24.73
C LEU A 165 -18.70 -12.61 -23.40
N ILE A 166 -19.72 -12.42 -22.55
CA ILE A 166 -19.87 -13.15 -21.28
C ILE A 166 -20.11 -14.65 -21.53
N ARG A 167 -20.78 -15.02 -22.62
CA ARG A 167 -20.99 -16.44 -22.96
C ARG A 167 -19.74 -17.11 -23.52
N ASN A 168 -18.70 -16.35 -23.89
CA ASN A 168 -17.44 -16.91 -24.37
C ASN A 168 -16.59 -17.40 -23.17
N PRO A 169 -16.42 -18.72 -23.00
CA PRO A 169 -15.75 -19.27 -21.82
C PRO A 169 -14.28 -18.89 -21.72
N VAL A 170 -13.58 -18.74 -22.87
CA VAL A 170 -12.16 -18.36 -22.88
C VAL A 170 -11.99 -16.92 -22.43
N TYR A 171 -12.88 -16.03 -22.90
CA TYR A 171 -12.87 -14.63 -22.48
C TYR A 171 -13.16 -14.51 -20.99
N MET A 172 -14.22 -15.16 -20.50
CA MET A 172 -14.60 -15.10 -19.09
C MET A 172 -13.52 -15.66 -18.17
N LEU A 173 -12.87 -16.76 -18.56
CA LEU A 173 -11.75 -17.29 -17.77
C LEU A 173 -10.59 -16.28 -17.70
N ASN A 174 -10.28 -15.58 -18.80
CA ASN A 174 -9.25 -14.55 -18.80
C ASN A 174 -9.62 -13.34 -17.92
N VAL A 175 -10.90 -12.95 -17.91
CA VAL A 175 -11.42 -11.89 -17.03
C VAL A 175 -11.31 -12.30 -15.56
N VAL A 176 -11.74 -13.52 -15.20
CA VAL A 176 -11.68 -14.02 -13.82
C VAL A 176 -10.23 -14.08 -13.33
N CYS A 177 -9.32 -14.70 -14.10
CA CYS A 177 -7.90 -14.69 -13.76
C CYS A 177 -7.36 -13.25 -13.64
N GLY A 178 -7.70 -12.37 -14.58
CA GLY A 178 -7.28 -10.97 -14.54
C GLY A 178 -7.75 -10.22 -13.29
N VAL A 179 -8.97 -10.47 -12.81
CA VAL A 179 -9.48 -9.87 -11.56
C VAL A 179 -8.71 -10.39 -10.34
N LEU A 180 -8.47 -11.70 -10.27
CA LEU A 180 -7.69 -12.31 -9.19
C LEU A 180 -6.24 -11.79 -9.17
N ASP A 181 -5.61 -11.70 -10.34
CA ASP A 181 -4.24 -11.19 -10.49
C ASP A 181 -4.16 -9.71 -10.04
N LEU A 182 -5.10 -8.87 -10.49
CA LEU A 182 -5.16 -7.46 -10.11
C LEU A 182 -5.42 -7.29 -8.61
N PHE A 183 -6.29 -8.12 -8.03
CA PHE A 183 -6.55 -8.13 -6.60
C PHE A 183 -5.27 -8.47 -5.82
N ALA A 184 -4.59 -9.57 -6.16
CA ALA A 184 -3.35 -10.00 -5.52
C ALA A 184 -2.24 -8.95 -5.62
N ILE A 185 -2.06 -8.34 -6.80
CA ILE A 185 -1.09 -7.25 -7.01
C ILE A 185 -1.45 -6.04 -6.15
N SER A 186 -2.73 -5.64 -6.11
CA SER A 186 -3.18 -4.48 -5.34
C SER A 186 -3.01 -4.68 -3.83
N ALA A 187 -3.30 -5.89 -3.32
CA ALA A 187 -3.08 -6.25 -1.93
C ALA A 187 -1.59 -6.25 -1.59
N SER A 188 -0.75 -6.82 -2.46
CA SER A 188 0.70 -6.85 -2.27
C SER A 188 1.28 -5.43 -2.22
N ILE A 189 0.93 -4.56 -3.17
CA ILE A 189 1.41 -3.17 -3.19
C ILE A 189 1.00 -2.40 -1.91
N SER A 190 -0.21 -2.67 -1.39
CA SER A 190 -0.75 -1.93 -0.25
C SER A 190 -0.22 -2.42 1.09
N PHE A 191 -0.04 -3.73 1.25
CA PHE A 191 0.24 -4.34 2.56
C PHE A 191 1.66 -4.87 2.70
N LEU A 192 2.35 -5.21 1.60
CA LEU A 192 3.71 -5.75 1.68
C LEU A 192 4.73 -4.79 2.32
N PRO A 193 4.71 -3.46 2.07
CA PRO A 193 5.62 -2.55 2.76
C PRO A 193 5.40 -2.62 4.27
N LYS A 194 4.13 -2.64 4.71
CA LYS A 194 3.78 -2.71 6.12
C LYS A 194 4.10 -4.06 6.74
N TYR A 195 3.95 -5.13 5.98
CA TYR A 195 4.40 -6.45 6.38
C TYR A 195 5.92 -6.46 6.62
N MET A 196 6.70 -5.85 5.72
CA MET A 196 8.15 -5.75 5.87
C MET A 196 8.56 -4.91 7.09
N GLU A 197 7.87 -3.80 7.33
CA GLU A 197 8.09 -2.96 8.52
C GLU A 197 7.78 -3.73 9.81
N THR A 198 6.68 -4.48 9.86
CA THR A 198 6.20 -5.12 11.08
C THR A 198 6.93 -6.43 11.40
N GLN A 199 7.16 -7.29 10.39
CA GLN A 199 7.77 -8.61 10.60
C GLN A 199 9.29 -8.55 10.66
N PHE A 200 9.91 -7.74 9.79
CA PHE A 200 11.38 -7.64 9.73
C PHE A 200 11.92 -6.42 10.48
N SER A 201 11.06 -5.65 11.16
CA SER A 201 11.43 -4.42 11.87
C SER A 201 12.24 -3.44 11.00
N LEU A 202 11.95 -3.42 9.69
CA LEU A 202 12.61 -2.54 8.76
C LEU A 202 11.99 -1.14 8.83
N PRO A 203 12.79 -0.06 8.75
CA PRO A 203 12.25 1.27 8.60
C PRO A 203 11.51 1.42 7.26
N ALA A 204 10.47 2.25 7.25
CA ALA A 204 9.59 2.44 6.09
C ALA A 204 10.35 2.77 4.79
N TRP A 205 11.44 3.54 4.88
CA TRP A 205 12.25 3.87 3.70
C TRP A 205 12.95 2.65 3.09
N GLN A 206 13.42 1.70 3.91
CA GLN A 206 14.06 0.47 3.41
C GLN A 206 13.02 -0.43 2.75
N ALA A 207 11.88 -0.64 3.41
CA ALA A 207 10.78 -1.43 2.88
C ALA A 207 10.31 -0.90 1.51
N ASN A 208 10.05 0.41 1.42
CA ASN A 208 9.65 1.06 0.17
C ASN A 208 10.70 0.92 -0.95
N MET A 209 11.99 1.06 -0.62
CA MET A 209 13.07 0.91 -1.59
C MET A 209 13.17 -0.52 -2.13
N MET A 210 13.09 -1.52 -1.25
CA MET A 210 13.15 -2.93 -1.63
C MET A 210 12.00 -3.30 -2.57
N ILE A 211 10.78 -2.84 -2.28
CA ILE A 211 9.61 -3.11 -3.11
C ILE A 211 9.72 -2.41 -4.46
N GLY A 212 10.18 -1.16 -4.49
CA GLY A 212 10.44 -0.43 -5.74
C GLY A 212 11.42 -1.17 -6.65
N LEU A 213 12.52 -1.67 -6.08
CA LEU A 213 13.53 -2.46 -6.80
C LEU A 213 12.98 -3.80 -7.29
N LEU A 214 12.22 -4.51 -6.44
CA LEU A 214 11.59 -5.78 -6.79
C LEU A 214 10.64 -5.63 -7.97
N ILE A 215 9.78 -4.60 -7.97
CA ILE A 215 8.86 -4.31 -9.06
C ILE A 215 9.63 -3.97 -10.34
N MET A 216 10.68 -3.16 -10.24
CA MET A 216 11.50 -2.78 -11.39
C MET A 216 12.13 -3.99 -12.07
N VAL A 217 12.79 -4.86 -11.29
CA VAL A 217 13.50 -6.03 -11.80
C VAL A 217 12.51 -7.04 -12.37
N SER A 218 11.43 -7.37 -11.63
CA SER A 218 10.44 -8.35 -12.07
C SER A 218 9.68 -7.91 -13.31
N ALA A 219 9.19 -6.66 -13.36
CA ALA A 219 8.45 -6.16 -14.51
C ALA A 219 9.34 -5.95 -15.74
N GLY A 220 10.59 -5.50 -15.54
CA GLY A 220 11.58 -5.36 -16.60
C GLY A 220 11.96 -6.71 -17.22
N LEU A 221 12.35 -7.69 -16.40
CA LEU A 221 12.70 -9.03 -16.87
C LEU A 221 11.49 -9.73 -17.51
N GLY A 222 10.32 -9.66 -16.89
CA GLY A 222 9.10 -10.28 -17.43
C GLY A 222 8.71 -9.72 -18.80
N SER A 223 8.78 -8.39 -18.97
CA SER A 223 8.48 -7.73 -20.25
C SER A 223 9.50 -8.11 -21.34
N LEU A 224 10.79 -8.14 -21.00
CA LEU A 224 11.85 -8.54 -21.94
C LEU A 224 11.74 -10.00 -22.35
N ILE A 225 11.58 -10.91 -21.39
CA ILE A 225 11.43 -12.34 -21.64
C ILE A 225 10.18 -12.59 -22.49
N GLY A 226 9.03 -12.02 -22.12
CA GLY A 226 7.79 -12.14 -22.88
C GLY A 226 7.93 -11.63 -24.31
N GLY A 227 8.55 -10.46 -24.50
CA GLY A 227 8.82 -9.90 -25.83
C GLY A 227 9.76 -10.77 -26.68
N CYS A 228 10.85 -11.27 -26.09
CA CYS A 228 11.79 -12.16 -26.77
C CYS A 228 11.15 -13.49 -27.16
N VAL A 229 10.35 -14.08 -26.27
CA VAL A 229 9.63 -15.34 -26.50
C VAL A 229 8.65 -15.17 -27.68
N VAL A 230 7.80 -14.14 -27.67
CA VAL A 230 6.86 -13.90 -28.77
C VAL A 230 7.59 -13.61 -30.09
N SER A 231 8.70 -12.85 -30.04
CA SER A 231 9.47 -12.48 -31.23
C SER A 231 10.19 -13.68 -31.86
N LYS A 232 10.74 -14.60 -31.04
CA LYS A 232 11.47 -15.77 -31.53
C LYS A 232 10.53 -16.86 -32.07
N PHE A 233 9.47 -17.18 -31.34
CA PHE A 233 8.59 -18.30 -31.69
C PHE A 233 7.50 -17.95 -32.71
N LYS A 234 7.30 -16.66 -33.02
CA LYS A 234 6.31 -16.18 -34.00
C LYS A 234 4.94 -16.82 -33.80
N PHE A 235 4.44 -16.82 -32.56
CA PHE A 235 3.21 -17.51 -32.22
C PHE A 235 2.02 -17.03 -33.03
N LEU A 236 1.15 -17.97 -33.42
CA LEU A 236 -0.19 -17.65 -33.88
C LEU A 236 -1.00 -17.04 -32.73
N LEU A 237 -1.99 -16.19 -33.02
CA LEU A 237 -2.79 -15.50 -32.01
C LEU A 237 -3.38 -16.44 -30.97
N LEU A 238 -3.93 -17.59 -31.39
CA LEU A 238 -4.54 -18.56 -30.50
C LEU A 238 -3.51 -19.25 -29.59
N THR A 239 -2.33 -19.56 -30.11
CA THR A 239 -1.22 -20.11 -29.32
C THR A 239 -0.75 -19.10 -28.27
N CYS A 240 -0.61 -17.83 -28.67
CA CYS A 240 -0.25 -16.76 -27.75
C CYS A 240 -1.28 -16.61 -26.62
N LEU A 241 -2.58 -16.61 -26.95
CA LEU A 241 -3.66 -16.56 -25.96
C LEU A 241 -3.61 -17.75 -24.99
N ASN A 242 -3.42 -18.98 -25.50
CA ASN A 242 -3.32 -20.16 -24.65
C ASN A 242 -2.09 -20.12 -23.74
N CYS A 243 -0.92 -19.71 -24.23
CA CYS A 243 0.28 -19.53 -23.42
C CYS A 243 0.07 -18.49 -22.32
N LEU A 244 -0.57 -17.35 -22.65
CA LEU A 244 -0.90 -16.32 -21.66
C LEU A 244 -1.85 -16.85 -20.58
N MET A 245 -2.86 -17.63 -20.96
CA MET A 245 -3.78 -18.26 -20.01
C MET A 245 -3.06 -19.20 -19.05
N VAL A 246 -2.15 -20.05 -19.56
CA VAL A 246 -1.35 -20.96 -18.72
C VAL A 246 -0.48 -20.16 -17.74
N ILE A 247 0.21 -19.13 -18.20
CA ILE A 247 1.06 -18.28 -17.35
C ILE A 247 0.24 -17.61 -16.25
N LYS A 248 -0.95 -17.07 -16.58
CA LYS A 248 -1.84 -16.46 -15.59
C LYS A 248 -2.31 -17.45 -14.53
N VAL A 249 -2.77 -18.64 -14.94
CA VAL A 249 -3.20 -19.68 -13.99
C VAL A 249 -2.05 -20.08 -13.07
N LEU A 250 -0.84 -20.25 -13.60
CA LEU A 250 0.35 -20.54 -12.78
C LEU A 250 0.63 -19.42 -11.78
N PHE A 251 0.54 -18.15 -12.19
CA PHE A 251 0.72 -17.01 -11.30
C PHE A 251 -0.34 -16.98 -10.19
N THR A 252 -1.61 -17.23 -10.52
CA THR A 252 -2.68 -17.31 -9.53
C THR A 252 -2.44 -18.45 -8.51
N VAL A 253 -1.93 -19.61 -8.95
CA VAL A 253 -1.61 -20.73 -8.05
C VAL A 253 -0.43 -20.40 -7.12
N ILE A 254 0.62 -19.77 -7.66
CA ILE A 254 1.78 -19.35 -6.86
C ILE A 254 1.35 -18.34 -5.80
N THR A 255 0.65 -17.27 -6.20
CA THR A 255 0.17 -16.24 -5.26
C THR A 255 -0.79 -16.80 -4.21
N PHE A 256 -1.64 -17.77 -4.57
CA PHE A 256 -2.47 -18.48 -3.59
C PHE A 256 -1.65 -19.27 -2.58
N THR A 257 -0.53 -19.88 -3.02
CA THR A 257 0.38 -20.63 -2.15
C THR A 257 1.14 -19.70 -1.19
N ASP A 258 1.51 -18.50 -1.65
CA ASP A 258 2.19 -17.50 -0.82
C ASP A 258 1.38 -17.11 0.42
N TYR A 259 0.03 -17.14 0.35
CA TYR A 259 -0.82 -16.90 1.52
C TYR A 259 -0.66 -17.93 2.64
N PHE A 260 -0.17 -19.14 2.34
CA PHE A 260 0.09 -20.16 3.34
C PHE A 260 1.48 -20.02 3.97
N ILE A 261 2.36 -19.18 3.41
CA ILE A 261 3.65 -18.84 3.99
C ILE A 261 3.41 -17.81 5.09
N CYS A 262 2.93 -18.28 6.23
CA CYS A 262 2.65 -17.45 7.40
C CYS A 262 3.87 -17.38 8.33
N CYS A 263 4.16 -16.18 8.85
CA CYS A 263 4.96 -16.02 10.05
C CYS A 263 4.04 -15.86 11.26
N SER A 264 4.46 -16.36 12.42
CA SER A 264 3.74 -16.09 13.67
C SER A 264 3.73 -14.59 13.93
N ASN A 265 2.55 -14.01 14.15
CA ASN A 265 2.44 -12.60 14.51
C ASN A 265 3.30 -12.31 15.75
N PRO A 266 3.99 -11.16 15.81
CA PRO A 266 4.75 -10.78 16.99
C PRO A 266 3.79 -10.74 18.20
N PRO A 267 4.06 -11.49 19.29
CA PRO A 267 3.13 -11.59 20.39
C PRO A 267 3.03 -10.25 21.12
N ILE A 268 1.82 -9.72 21.23
CA ILE A 268 1.51 -8.60 22.11
C ILE A 268 1.10 -9.18 23.46
N VAL A 269 1.93 -8.92 24.47
CA VAL A 269 1.70 -9.36 25.83
C VAL A 269 0.44 -8.67 26.35
N ASN A 270 -0.41 -9.42 27.07
CA ASN A 270 -1.60 -8.91 27.73
C ASN A 270 -2.74 -8.40 26.80
N TYR A 271 -2.72 -8.73 25.50
CA TYR A 271 -3.77 -8.31 24.54
C TYR A 271 -5.13 -9.01 24.75
N ASN A 272 -5.12 -10.29 25.14
CA ASN A 272 -6.33 -11.11 25.32
C ASN A 272 -6.59 -11.47 26.79
N ILE A 273 -6.33 -10.57 27.74
CA ILE A 273 -6.67 -10.86 29.14
C ILE A 273 -8.20 -10.71 29.29
N PRO A 274 -8.96 -11.78 29.61
CA PRO A 274 -10.36 -11.63 30.00
C PRO A 274 -10.47 -10.71 31.22
N MET A 275 -11.47 -9.83 31.24
CA MET A 275 -11.63 -8.78 32.27
C MET A 275 -11.51 -9.28 33.72
N GLU A 276 -11.88 -10.53 34.02
CA GLU A 276 -11.66 -11.15 35.33
C GLU A 276 -10.17 -11.26 35.73
N ALA A 277 -9.28 -11.65 34.81
CA ALA A 277 -7.85 -11.83 35.08
C ALA A 277 -7.09 -10.49 35.12
N HIS A 278 -7.69 -9.42 34.58
CA HIS A 278 -7.18 -8.06 34.73
C HIS A 278 -7.21 -7.61 36.21
N ARG A 279 -8.15 -8.11 37.03
CA ARG A 279 -8.29 -7.74 38.44
C ARG A 279 -7.26 -8.40 39.37
N THR A 280 -6.67 -9.52 38.99
CA THR A 280 -5.84 -10.34 39.90
C THR A 280 -4.33 -10.20 39.68
N CYS A 281 -3.87 -9.77 38.51
CA CYS A 281 -2.43 -9.66 38.22
C CYS A 281 -1.99 -8.26 37.74
N VAL A 282 -2.90 -7.43 37.22
CA VAL A 282 -2.60 -6.04 36.86
C VAL A 282 -3.01 -5.17 38.05
N THR A 283 -2.02 -4.81 38.84
CA THR A 283 -2.08 -3.93 40.03
C THR A 283 -3.13 -2.82 39.91
N GLN A 284 -4.08 -2.77 40.85
CA GLN A 284 -4.86 -1.62 41.42
C GLN A 284 -5.21 -0.36 40.59
N TYR A 285 -4.92 -0.31 39.29
CA TYR A 285 -5.11 0.80 38.39
C TYR A 285 -5.84 0.26 37.16
N TYR A 286 -7.01 0.83 36.89
CA TYR A 286 -7.73 0.58 35.65
C TYR A 286 -6.93 1.21 34.51
N CYS A 287 -6.16 0.41 33.77
CA CYS A 287 -5.54 0.88 32.55
C CYS A 287 -6.65 1.11 31.52
N ASP A 288 -6.79 2.33 31.01
CA ASP A 288 -7.71 2.58 29.90
C ASP A 288 -7.20 1.84 28.65
N VAL A 289 -7.98 0.88 28.17
CA VAL A 289 -7.63 0.02 27.03
C VAL A 289 -7.94 0.67 25.69
N THR A 290 -8.48 1.90 25.67
CA THR A 290 -8.77 2.62 24.42
C THR A 290 -7.53 3.26 23.81
N ASP A 291 -6.52 3.59 24.61
CA ASP A 291 -5.35 4.32 24.17
C ASP A 291 -4.23 3.35 23.77
N TYR A 292 -4.12 3.09 22.47
CA TYR A 292 -3.07 2.25 21.90
C TYR A 292 -1.75 3.01 21.82
N PHE A 293 -0.78 2.64 22.66
CA PHE A 293 0.57 3.18 22.64
C PHE A 293 1.59 2.04 22.78
N PRO A 294 1.94 1.37 21.67
CA PRO A 294 2.74 0.18 21.73
C PRO A 294 4.16 0.52 22.17
N ILE A 295 4.67 -0.22 23.15
CA ILE A 295 6.05 -0.12 23.60
C ILE A 295 6.72 -1.51 23.56
N CYS A 296 8.03 -1.49 23.32
CA CYS A 296 8.86 -2.68 23.43
C CYS A 296 9.49 -2.71 24.83
N GLY A 297 9.22 -3.77 25.58
CA GLY A 297 9.82 -4.03 26.87
C GLY A 297 11.31 -4.35 26.75
N SER A 298 12.06 -4.17 27.84
CA SER A 298 13.46 -4.62 27.89
C SER A 298 13.60 -6.15 27.83
N ASP A 299 12.50 -6.88 28.04
CA ASP A 299 12.37 -8.33 27.85
C ASP A 299 12.18 -8.73 26.36
N GLY A 300 12.21 -7.76 25.44
CA GLY A 300 12.05 -7.98 24.00
C GLY A 300 10.61 -8.27 23.58
N ARG A 301 9.63 -8.04 24.46
CA ARG A 301 8.20 -8.28 24.18
C ARG A 301 7.46 -6.97 23.90
N ASN A 302 6.42 -7.04 23.08
CA ASN A 302 5.58 -5.89 22.75
C ASN A 302 4.39 -5.80 23.72
N TYR A 303 4.11 -4.60 24.21
CA TYR A 303 2.98 -4.30 25.09
C TYR A 303 2.05 -3.31 24.40
N PHE A 304 0.74 -3.44 24.61
CA PHE A 304 -0.27 -2.57 23.97
C PHE A 304 -0.27 -1.14 24.56
N SER A 305 0.13 -0.98 25.82
CA SER A 305 0.31 0.33 26.47
C SER A 305 1.41 0.25 27.55
N PRO A 306 2.02 1.39 27.97
CA PRO A 306 2.95 1.44 29.09
C PRO A 306 2.34 0.94 30.41
N CYS A 307 1.05 1.18 30.61
CA CYS A 307 0.32 0.70 31.79
C CYS A 307 0.28 -0.84 31.85
N GLN A 308 0.02 -1.50 30.71
CA GLN A 308 0.01 -2.97 30.61
C GLN A 308 1.41 -3.60 30.67
N ALA A 309 2.47 -2.79 30.47
CA ALA A 309 3.84 -3.19 30.72
C ALA A 309 4.24 -3.13 32.21
N GLY A 310 3.32 -2.70 33.09
CA GLY A 310 3.53 -2.63 34.54
C GLY A 310 4.17 -1.34 35.03
N CYS A 311 4.24 -0.30 34.21
CA CYS A 311 4.76 0.99 34.66
C CYS A 311 3.74 1.69 35.57
N THR A 312 4.16 2.13 36.76
CA THR A 312 3.28 2.74 37.77
C THR A 312 3.75 4.16 38.12
N GLY A 313 2.82 5.10 38.07
CA GLY A 313 3.07 6.49 38.43
C GLY A 313 3.43 7.35 37.21
N ARG A 314 2.79 8.53 37.16
CA ARG A 314 3.00 9.61 36.20
C ARG A 314 3.55 10.78 37.00
N GLU A 315 4.88 10.90 37.09
CA GLU A 315 5.50 12.08 37.71
C GLU A 315 6.28 12.80 36.61
N ASN A 316 5.95 14.07 36.36
CA ASN A 316 6.51 14.84 35.24
C ASN A 316 6.45 14.11 33.88
N MET A 317 5.35 13.38 33.64
CA MET A 317 5.08 12.64 32.39
C MET A 317 6.11 11.57 32.02
N ARG A 318 6.82 11.03 33.00
CA ARG A 318 7.56 9.78 32.86
C ARG A 318 6.82 8.68 33.60
N TYR A 319 6.74 7.51 32.98
CA TYR A 319 6.25 6.31 33.64
C TYR A 319 7.38 5.75 34.53
N MET A 320 7.19 5.68 35.83
CA MET A 320 8.24 5.13 36.71
C MET A 320 8.08 3.62 36.94
N ILE A 321 9.21 2.96 37.20
CA ILE A 321 9.24 1.59 37.72
C ILE A 321 9.15 1.70 39.25
N ASN A 322 8.25 0.97 39.89
CA ASN A 322 8.17 0.93 41.35
C ASN A 322 9.33 0.09 41.94
N PRO A 323 10.21 0.65 42.77
CA PRO A 323 11.32 -0.11 43.38
C PRO A 323 10.87 -1.07 44.50
N ALA A 324 9.59 -1.06 44.90
CA ALA A 324 9.12 -1.80 46.07
C ALA A 324 7.95 -2.76 45.75
N ARG A 325 8.24 -3.94 45.20
CA ARG A 325 7.51 -5.19 45.53
C ARG A 325 8.15 -6.44 44.90
N SER A 326 8.93 -7.16 45.70
CA SER A 326 9.09 -8.60 45.56
C SER A 326 7.95 -9.28 46.31
N ASP A 327 6.85 -9.59 45.63
CA ASP A 327 5.85 -10.52 46.15
C ASP A 327 6.10 -11.89 45.52
N SER A 328 6.38 -12.89 46.36
CA SER A 328 6.84 -14.24 46.00
C SER A 328 5.79 -15.08 45.27
N ARG A 329 4.58 -14.54 45.02
CA ARG A 329 3.54 -15.12 44.16
C ARG A 329 3.56 -14.61 42.71
N CYS A 330 4.42 -13.64 42.38
CA CYS A 330 4.61 -13.08 41.04
C CYS A 330 6.11 -13.08 40.63
N ASN A 331 6.85 -14.11 41.04
CA ASN A 331 8.29 -14.26 40.79
C ASN A 331 8.67 -14.60 39.32
N SER A 332 8.13 -13.89 38.33
CA SER A 332 8.62 -13.99 36.94
C SER A 332 8.79 -12.66 36.21
N PHE A 333 8.55 -11.51 36.86
CA PHE A 333 8.69 -10.20 36.22
C PHE A 333 9.38 -9.16 37.12
N THR A 334 10.56 -9.50 37.65
CA THR A 334 11.54 -8.47 37.98
C THR A 334 12.16 -7.96 36.68
N LEU A 335 11.76 -6.76 36.24
CA LEU A 335 12.50 -5.97 35.25
C LEU A 335 13.80 -5.45 35.87
N THR A 336 14.69 -6.38 36.22
CA THR A 336 16.08 -6.07 36.55
C THR A 336 16.87 -6.08 35.25
N ALA A 337 17.56 -4.97 34.99
CA ALA A 337 18.48 -4.83 33.88
C ALA A 337 19.47 -6.00 33.88
N HIS A 338 19.35 -6.89 32.91
CA HIS A 338 20.43 -7.81 32.55
C HIS A 338 21.00 -7.32 31.23
N VAL A 339 22.22 -6.81 31.28
CA VAL A 339 23.09 -6.67 30.12
C VAL A 339 23.62 -8.09 29.84
N PRO A 340 23.34 -8.72 28.69
CA PRO A 340 24.15 -9.84 28.24
C PRO A 340 25.36 -9.25 27.53
N ASP A 341 26.55 -9.47 28.08
CA ASP A 341 27.80 -9.25 27.34
C ASP A 341 27.77 -10.08 26.06
N MET A 342 28.00 -9.43 24.91
CA MET A 342 28.35 -10.11 23.67
C MET A 342 29.57 -9.44 23.05
N THR A 343 30.70 -10.13 23.22
CA THR A 343 31.80 -10.20 22.25
C THR A 343 31.31 -10.65 20.88
#